data_AF-A0A8J4DD74-F1
#
_entry.id   AF-A0A8J4DD74-F1
#
_cell.length_a   1.000
_cell.length_b   1.000
_cell.length_c   1.000
_cell.angle_alpha   90.00
_cell.angle_beta   90.00
_cell.angle_gamma   90.00
#
_symmetry.space_group_name_H-M   'P 1'
#
loop_
_entity.id
_entity.type
_entity.pdbx_description
1 polymer ?
#
loop_
_entity_poly.entity_id
_entity_poly.type
_entity_poly.pdbx_seq_one_letter_code
_entity_poly.pdbx_strand_id
1 'polypeptide(L)'
;MRWRGTALDVLLAACGLVLDVLVTWGHWGGPSAPWWAAVLLCLLAGLPLGLVRGWPGPVAIYFSVLLVVCDRLGAFTTDTVQILLPVAVGVLARDKGWRWTGPVAVVASAATAVNLADPGIAFTRTSWFYSVGLIVFPLLIGRYLRSQKGQGREEPAPLLDLLLAGGGVAFAVLGTWPAWDSGRPPVWAVGLGVMLAGLALGVVRKHPGAVLLLESLVLMVADQYAPRTGGSLQLLVLVALGVFATRASWPWVGAGYLLTCSVTAIVTVDDHTEISSFRVIALMAMVTAPVAIGRYVRTRQDEARQAGELAVERLRADRLAERERIARDVHDIVAHHVGAMVLRASAAQYAGASGPAAEALADIRDTGHRVLEDLRGLLAVLRDPERDELSSAAGGHARDLLMLADPDDVMRDAVARMAAAGLRVDLNIATEAFAAPLVVRASAARIVQEGLTNVLKHAGPEAAAEITVGMEPRAMTVEVRNGPGTAGPRETLPSTGQGIAGMRERARALGGRLSAGPAEDGGWRLAASLPLPDPKDGADADPECRWTARGAS
;
A
#
# COMPACT_ATOMS: atom_id res chain seq x y z
N MET A 1 -7.99 4.35 25.13
CA MET A 1 -8.41 3.50 26.28
C MET A 1 -7.42 2.34 26.47
N ARG A 2 -6.65 2.36 27.56
CA ARG A 2 -5.62 1.37 27.94
C ARG A 2 -6.25 0.23 28.78
N TRP A 3 -6.89 -0.75 28.15
CA TRP A 3 -7.30 -2.01 28.80
C TRP A 3 -6.39 -3.17 28.39
N ARG A 4 -5.06 -2.95 28.35
CA ARG A 4 -4.19 -3.68 27.41
C ARG A 4 -3.34 -4.85 27.94
N GLY A 5 -3.51 -5.27 29.20
CA GLY A 5 -2.76 -6.41 29.76
C GLY A 5 -3.66 -7.41 30.46
N THR A 6 -4.12 -7.03 31.65
CA THR A 6 -4.79 -7.92 32.62
C THR A 6 -6.06 -8.60 32.10
N ALA A 7 -6.91 -7.89 31.34
CA ALA A 7 -8.14 -8.47 30.80
C ALA A 7 -7.89 -9.59 29.78
N LEU A 8 -6.86 -9.46 28.95
CA LEU A 8 -6.49 -10.48 27.96
C LEU A 8 -5.85 -11.70 28.64
N ASP A 9 -5.05 -11.47 29.67
CA ASP A 9 -4.39 -12.52 30.44
C ASP A 9 -5.42 -13.37 31.21
N VAL A 10 -6.46 -12.73 31.78
CA VAL A 10 -7.61 -13.42 32.39
C VAL A 10 -8.40 -14.23 31.35
N LEU A 11 -8.59 -13.67 30.15
CA LEU A 11 -9.32 -14.34 29.08
C LEU A 11 -8.55 -15.56 28.54
N LEU A 12 -7.22 -15.47 28.43
CA LEU A 12 -6.36 -16.59 28.07
C LEU A 12 -6.38 -17.70 29.14
N ALA A 13 -6.33 -17.35 30.43
CA ALA A 13 -6.48 -18.31 31.51
C ALA A 13 -7.86 -19.00 31.48
N ALA A 14 -8.93 -18.24 31.23
CA ALA A 14 -10.28 -18.77 31.08
C ALA A 14 -10.39 -19.70 29.86
N CYS A 15 -9.79 -19.35 28.72
CA CYS A 15 -9.75 -20.22 27.53
C CYS A 15 -8.97 -21.52 27.79
N GLY A 16 -7.82 -21.44 28.48
CA GLY A 16 -7.05 -22.63 28.85
C GLY A 16 -7.85 -23.57 29.75
N LEU A 17 -8.57 -23.02 30.74
CA LEU A 17 -9.46 -23.77 31.62
C LEU A 17 -10.65 -24.39 30.87
N VAL A 18 -11.32 -23.61 30.01
CA VAL A 18 -12.47 -24.11 29.23
C VAL A 18 -12.05 -25.21 28.27
N LEU A 19 -10.91 -25.03 27.58
CA LEU A 19 -10.37 -26.06 26.68
C LEU A 19 -10.11 -27.36 27.44
N ASP A 20 -9.46 -27.27 28.60
CA ASP A 20 -9.13 -28.45 29.39
C ASP A 20 -10.38 -29.14 29.96
N VAL A 21 -11.33 -28.37 30.46
CA VAL A 21 -12.63 -28.89 30.89
C VAL A 21 -13.34 -29.59 29.74
N LEU A 22 -13.33 -29.03 28.52
CA LEU A 22 -13.95 -29.65 27.35
C LEU A 22 -13.26 -30.95 26.93
N VAL A 23 -11.92 -30.99 26.97
CA VAL A 23 -11.13 -32.17 26.60
C VAL A 23 -11.27 -33.28 27.64
N THR A 24 -11.36 -32.92 28.92
CA THR A 24 -11.31 -33.89 30.02
C THR A 24 -12.67 -34.27 30.60
N TRP A 25 -13.76 -33.55 30.29
CA TRP A 25 -15.11 -33.73 30.89
C TRP A 25 -15.58 -35.19 30.93
N GLY A 26 -15.34 -35.96 29.86
CA GLY A 26 -15.76 -37.37 29.76
C GLY A 26 -15.01 -38.33 30.70
N HIS A 27 -13.91 -37.89 31.30
CA HIS A 27 -13.05 -38.69 32.18
C HIS A 27 -13.26 -38.35 33.68
N TRP A 28 -14.14 -37.39 34.00
CA TRP A 28 -14.38 -36.96 35.37
C TRP A 28 -15.28 -37.97 36.11
N GLY A 29 -14.85 -38.40 37.30
CA GLY A 29 -15.64 -39.28 38.18
C GLY A 29 -15.45 -40.78 37.97
N GLY A 30 -14.43 -41.21 37.20
CA GLY A 30 -14.03 -42.61 37.09
C GLY A 30 -13.29 -43.15 38.34
N PRO A 31 -13.14 -44.48 38.48
CA PRO A 31 -12.53 -45.12 39.65
C PRO A 31 -11.04 -44.79 39.88
N SER A 32 -10.38 -44.13 38.93
CA SER A 32 -8.95 -43.80 38.94
C SER A 32 -8.61 -42.43 39.54
N ALA A 33 -9.54 -41.47 39.66
CA ALA A 33 -9.26 -40.17 40.27
C ALA A 33 -10.52 -39.47 40.83
N PRO A 34 -10.50 -38.99 42.09
CA PRO A 34 -11.63 -38.27 42.67
C PRO A 34 -11.84 -36.90 42.00
N TRP A 35 -13.09 -36.43 41.95
CA TRP A 35 -13.50 -35.20 41.24
C TRP A 35 -12.71 -33.94 41.63
N TRP A 36 -12.26 -33.81 42.88
CA TRP A 36 -11.45 -32.68 43.33
C TRP A 36 -10.03 -32.70 42.74
N ALA A 37 -9.47 -33.88 42.47
CA ALA A 37 -8.17 -34.04 41.83
C ALA A 37 -8.24 -33.67 40.34
N ALA A 38 -9.38 -33.94 39.68
CA ALA A 38 -9.62 -33.51 38.30
C ALA A 38 -9.71 -31.99 38.18
N VAL A 39 -10.45 -31.33 39.09
CA VAL A 39 -10.50 -29.86 39.15
C VAL A 39 -9.11 -29.27 39.39
N LEU A 40 -8.32 -29.86 40.29
CA LEU A 40 -6.96 -29.38 40.58
C LEU A 40 -6.02 -29.51 39.37
N LEU A 41 -6.05 -30.67 38.70
CA LEU A 41 -5.28 -30.91 37.48
C LEU A 41 -5.68 -29.93 36.37
N CYS A 42 -6.97 -29.61 36.27
CA CYS A 42 -7.43 -28.64 35.28
C CYS A 42 -6.99 -27.21 35.56
N LEU A 43 -6.97 -26.82 36.84
CA LEU A 43 -6.41 -25.54 37.25
C LEU A 43 -4.91 -25.45 36.96
N LEU A 44 -4.17 -26.54 37.20
CA LEU A 44 -2.73 -26.63 36.94
C LEU A 44 -2.39 -26.55 35.44
N ALA A 45 -3.21 -27.13 34.56
CA ALA A 45 -3.00 -27.07 33.11
C ALA A 45 -3.49 -25.75 32.48
N GLY A 46 -4.65 -25.23 32.90
CA GLY A 46 -5.28 -24.08 32.24
C GLY A 46 -4.79 -22.70 32.68
N LEU A 47 -4.59 -22.47 33.99
CA LEU A 47 -4.23 -21.15 34.54
C LEU A 47 -2.89 -20.58 34.05
N PRO A 48 -1.82 -21.37 33.87
CA PRO A 48 -0.52 -20.86 33.43
C PRO A 48 -0.55 -20.19 32.06
N LEU A 49 -1.56 -20.49 31.22
CA LEU A 49 -1.73 -19.84 29.92
C LEU A 49 -1.99 -18.32 30.05
N GLY A 50 -2.58 -17.87 31.16
CA GLY A 50 -2.74 -16.43 31.44
C GLY A 50 -1.41 -15.69 31.66
N LEU A 51 -0.36 -16.41 32.05
CA LEU A 51 0.97 -15.84 32.28
C LEU A 51 1.86 -15.87 31.02
N VAL A 52 1.41 -16.50 29.94
CA VAL A 52 2.22 -16.78 28.75
C VAL A 52 2.74 -15.51 28.06
N ARG A 53 1.99 -14.40 28.14
CA ARG A 53 2.41 -13.10 27.55
C ARG A 53 3.54 -12.44 28.33
N GLY A 54 3.54 -12.57 29.66
CA GLY A 54 4.55 -11.96 30.53
C GLY A 54 5.80 -12.82 30.66
N TRP A 55 5.60 -14.13 30.81
CA TRP A 55 6.65 -15.09 31.16
C TRP A 55 6.60 -16.34 30.26
N PRO A 56 6.70 -16.20 28.92
CA PRO A 56 6.50 -17.32 27.99
C PRO A 56 7.49 -18.47 28.16
N GLY A 57 8.72 -18.17 28.59
CA GLY A 57 9.78 -19.18 28.78
C GLY A 57 9.50 -20.10 29.97
N PRO A 58 9.32 -19.53 31.19
CA PRO A 58 8.93 -20.30 32.36
C PRO A 58 7.62 -21.07 32.18
N VAL A 59 6.63 -20.51 31.48
CA VAL A 59 5.37 -21.22 31.19
C VAL A 59 5.60 -22.41 30.25
N ALA A 60 6.42 -22.28 29.20
CA ALA A 60 6.74 -23.40 28.32
C ALA A 60 7.55 -24.50 29.04
N ILE A 61 8.48 -24.14 29.93
CA ILE A 61 9.21 -25.10 30.77
C ILE A 61 8.26 -25.80 31.73
N TYR A 62 7.36 -25.04 32.37
CA TYR A 62 6.33 -25.59 33.26
C TYR A 62 5.47 -26.63 32.53
N PHE A 63 4.97 -26.30 31.33
CA PHE A 63 4.20 -27.27 30.54
C PHE A 63 5.03 -28.48 30.11
N SER A 64 6.32 -28.30 29.82
CA SER A 64 7.21 -29.42 29.47
C SER A 64 7.37 -30.39 30.65
N VAL A 65 7.53 -29.87 31.87
CA VAL A 65 7.61 -30.70 33.09
C VAL A 65 6.26 -31.33 33.41
N LEU A 66 5.19 -30.54 33.33
CA LEU A 66 3.83 -31.01 33.61
C LEU A 66 3.42 -32.13 32.66
N LEU A 67 3.81 -32.05 31.38
CA LEU A 67 3.54 -33.10 30.38
C LEU A 67 4.14 -34.44 30.82
N VAL A 68 5.42 -34.46 31.23
CA VAL A 68 6.11 -35.68 31.67
C VAL A 68 5.53 -36.22 32.98
N VAL A 69 5.11 -35.34 33.89
CA VAL A 69 4.50 -35.74 35.18
C VAL A 69 3.11 -36.30 34.98
N CYS A 70 2.27 -35.65 34.16
CA CYS A 70 0.92 -36.11 33.84
C CYS A 70 0.95 -37.46 33.13
N ASP A 71 1.87 -37.62 32.18
CA ASP A 71 2.10 -38.88 31.47
C ASP A 71 2.45 -40.04 32.41
N ARG A 72 3.43 -39.84 33.30
CA ARG A 72 3.83 -40.81 34.33
C ARG A 72 2.71 -41.21 35.29
N LEU A 73 1.76 -40.30 35.53
CA LEU A 73 0.63 -40.51 36.42
C LEU A 73 -0.59 -41.09 35.69
N GLY A 74 -0.54 -41.26 34.35
CA GLY A 74 -1.70 -41.64 33.54
C GLY A 74 -2.83 -40.61 33.62
N ALA A 75 -2.50 -39.33 33.79
CA ALA A 75 -3.48 -38.27 33.98
C ALA A 75 -4.15 -37.89 32.65
N PHE A 76 -5.47 -37.71 32.67
CA PHE A 76 -6.29 -37.31 31.52
C PHE A 76 -5.99 -35.89 30.99
N THR A 77 -5.29 -35.05 31.76
CA THR A 77 -4.89 -33.69 31.34
C THR A 77 -3.67 -33.67 30.41
N THR A 78 -3.07 -34.82 30.13
CA THR A 78 -1.88 -34.95 29.27
C THR A 78 -2.14 -34.35 27.88
N ASP A 79 -3.30 -34.63 27.28
CA ASP A 79 -3.67 -34.12 25.95
C ASP A 79 -3.77 -32.59 25.92
N THR A 80 -4.33 -31.99 26.97
CA THR A 80 -4.42 -30.53 27.10
C THR A 80 -3.05 -29.89 27.21
N VAL A 81 -2.16 -30.44 28.04
CA VAL A 81 -0.80 -29.91 28.18
C VAL A 81 -0.01 -30.05 26.87
N GLN A 82 -0.25 -31.12 26.12
CA GLN A 82 0.32 -31.35 24.80
C GLN A 82 -0.12 -30.29 23.77
N ILE A 83 -1.34 -29.76 23.90
CA ILE A 83 -1.87 -28.66 23.06
C ILE A 83 -1.33 -27.29 23.49
N LEU A 84 -1.22 -27.04 24.79
CA LEU A 84 -0.83 -25.73 25.34
C LEU A 84 0.67 -25.45 25.24
N LEU A 85 1.51 -26.48 25.30
CA LEU A 85 2.96 -26.38 25.20
C LEU A 85 3.43 -25.71 23.87
N PRO A 86 2.95 -26.15 22.68
CA PRO A 86 3.21 -25.49 21.39
C PRO A 86 2.86 -24.00 21.38
N VAL A 87 1.74 -23.61 22.00
CA VAL A 87 1.29 -22.21 22.06
C VAL A 87 2.28 -21.36 22.86
N ALA A 88 2.74 -21.86 24.01
CA ALA A 88 3.74 -21.18 24.84
C ALA A 88 5.09 -21.00 24.11
N VAL A 89 5.54 -22.03 23.39
CA VAL A 89 6.76 -21.96 22.58
C VAL A 89 6.62 -20.95 21.42
N GLY A 90 5.46 -20.88 20.77
CA GLY A 90 5.19 -19.92 19.70
C GLY A 90 5.20 -18.46 20.19
N VAL A 91 4.61 -18.20 21.36
CA VAL A 91 4.65 -16.87 22.01
C VAL A 91 6.09 -16.52 22.41
N LEU A 92 6.85 -17.46 22.97
CA LEU A 92 8.27 -17.27 23.28
C LEU A 92 9.07 -16.90 22.02
N ALA A 93 8.83 -17.61 20.91
CA ALA A 93 9.46 -17.37 19.61
C ALA A 93 9.10 -16.01 19.00
N ARG A 94 7.95 -15.45 19.35
CA ARG A 94 7.53 -14.09 18.97
C ARG A 94 8.18 -13.01 19.81
N ASP A 95 8.37 -13.21 21.11
CA ASP A 95 8.78 -12.12 22.02
C ASP A 95 10.23 -12.19 22.57
N LYS A 96 10.88 -13.37 22.65
CA LYS A 96 12.32 -13.53 23.04
C LYS A 96 13.28 -14.12 21.97
N GLY A 97 14.54 -13.65 21.93
CA GLY A 97 15.59 -14.07 20.96
C GLY A 97 15.93 -15.57 20.91
N TRP A 98 16.77 -15.99 19.94
CA TRP A 98 17.20 -17.40 19.78
C TRP A 98 17.86 -17.98 21.03
N ARG A 99 18.60 -17.14 21.77
CA ARG A 99 19.26 -17.50 23.03
C ARG A 99 18.30 -18.09 24.08
N TRP A 100 17.02 -17.71 24.03
CA TRP A 100 15.98 -18.21 24.94
C TRP A 100 15.07 -19.26 24.29
N THR A 101 14.79 -19.12 23.01
CA THR A 101 13.82 -19.97 22.30
C THR A 101 14.38 -21.33 21.92
N GLY A 102 15.65 -21.40 21.48
CA GLY A 102 16.30 -22.65 21.10
C GLY A 102 16.34 -23.68 22.24
N PRO A 103 16.88 -23.34 23.43
CA PRO A 103 16.96 -24.28 24.55
C PRO A 103 15.58 -24.76 25.01
N VAL A 104 14.59 -23.86 25.10
CA VAL A 104 13.22 -24.21 25.53
C VAL A 104 12.52 -25.09 24.49
N ALA A 105 12.73 -24.85 23.20
CA ALA A 105 12.18 -25.70 22.14
C ALA A 105 12.79 -27.12 22.18
N VAL A 106 14.08 -27.26 22.48
CA VAL A 106 14.72 -28.57 22.68
C VAL A 106 14.12 -29.29 23.88
N VAL A 107 13.94 -28.59 25.02
CA VAL A 107 13.31 -29.16 26.22
C VAL A 107 11.87 -29.58 25.95
N ALA A 108 11.09 -28.74 25.27
CA ALA A 108 9.71 -29.05 24.90
C ALA A 108 9.63 -30.25 23.94
N SER A 109 10.55 -30.34 22.97
CA SER A 109 10.62 -31.47 22.05
C SER A 109 10.99 -32.76 22.78
N ALA A 110 11.95 -32.69 23.71
CA ALA A 110 12.34 -33.84 24.53
C ALA A 110 11.21 -34.29 25.48
N ALA A 111 10.49 -33.36 26.11
CA ALA A 111 9.33 -33.67 26.94
C ALA A 111 8.22 -34.35 26.13
N THR A 112 7.96 -33.85 24.92
CA THR A 112 7.01 -34.46 23.98
C THR A 112 7.49 -35.85 23.56
N ALA A 113 8.79 -36.04 23.29
CA ALA A 113 9.35 -37.35 22.97
C ALA A 113 9.18 -38.36 24.11
N VAL A 114 9.41 -37.94 25.36
CA VAL A 114 9.25 -38.80 26.55
C VAL A 114 7.80 -39.20 26.74
N ASN A 115 6.86 -38.28 26.57
CA ASN A 115 5.43 -38.57 26.64
C ASN A 115 4.94 -39.54 25.53
N LEU A 116 5.59 -39.57 24.37
CA LEU A 116 5.30 -40.55 23.33
C LEU A 116 6.04 -41.89 23.50
N ALA A 117 6.96 -41.98 24.46
CA ALA A 117 7.79 -43.17 24.65
C ALA A 117 7.12 -44.14 25.64
N ASP A 118 6.33 -45.07 25.12
CA ASP A 118 5.66 -46.11 25.91
C ASP A 118 6.63 -47.27 26.28
N PRO A 119 6.58 -47.86 27.50
CA PRO A 119 7.43 -48.99 27.85
C PRO A 119 7.04 -50.25 27.07
N GLY A 120 7.76 -50.53 25.98
CA GLY A 120 7.58 -51.73 25.15
C GLY A 120 7.39 -51.47 23.65
N ILE A 121 7.24 -50.22 23.23
CA ILE A 121 7.11 -49.83 21.82
C ILE A 121 8.42 -49.17 21.37
N ALA A 122 8.98 -49.59 20.23
CA ALA A 122 10.23 -49.01 19.72
C ALA A 122 10.03 -47.53 19.35
N PHE A 123 10.95 -46.67 19.78
CA PHE A 123 10.95 -45.25 19.41
C PHE A 123 11.26 -45.13 17.90
N THR A 124 10.23 -44.94 17.09
CA THR A 124 10.30 -45.00 15.63
C THR A 124 10.69 -43.64 15.03
N ARG A 125 11.05 -43.62 13.73
CA ARG A 125 11.31 -42.38 12.96
C ARG A 125 10.11 -41.40 13.01
N THR A 126 8.90 -41.93 13.18
CA THR A 126 7.63 -41.20 13.35
C THR A 126 7.50 -40.54 14.74
N SER A 127 7.94 -41.18 15.82
CA SER A 127 7.96 -40.58 17.17
C SER A 127 8.90 -39.38 17.26
N TRP A 128 10.03 -39.44 16.54
CA TRP A 128 10.96 -38.32 16.36
C TRP A 128 10.35 -37.13 15.60
N PHE A 129 9.57 -37.40 14.54
CA PHE A 129 8.93 -36.35 13.76
C PHE A 129 7.86 -35.61 14.55
N TYR A 130 7.06 -36.32 15.36
CA TYR A 130 6.02 -35.72 16.21
C TYR A 130 6.63 -34.80 17.28
N SER A 131 7.64 -35.29 18.00
CA SER A 131 8.26 -34.58 19.12
C SER A 131 9.00 -33.30 18.69
N VAL A 132 9.59 -33.30 17.50
CA VAL A 132 10.27 -32.11 16.95
C VAL A 132 9.32 -31.23 16.14
N GLY A 133 8.47 -31.80 15.29
CA GLY A 133 7.59 -31.08 14.37
C GLY A 133 6.53 -30.23 15.08
N LEU A 134 5.93 -30.77 16.14
CA LEU A 134 4.90 -30.08 16.95
C LEU A 134 5.43 -28.78 17.59
N ILE A 135 6.74 -28.73 17.88
CA ILE A 135 7.40 -27.60 18.52
C ILE A 135 8.03 -26.65 17.49
N VAL A 136 8.57 -27.18 16.39
CA VAL A 136 9.19 -26.39 15.32
C VAL A 136 8.18 -25.49 14.63
N PHE A 137 6.95 -25.96 14.40
CA PHE A 137 5.95 -25.19 13.67
C PHE A 137 5.50 -23.88 14.38
N PRO A 138 5.06 -23.90 15.66
CA PRO A 138 4.78 -22.67 16.42
C PRO A 138 6.01 -21.77 16.56
N LEU A 139 7.21 -22.36 16.65
CA LEU A 139 8.47 -21.60 16.72
C LEU A 139 8.75 -20.82 15.44
N LEU A 140 8.48 -21.40 14.27
CA LEU A 140 8.57 -20.71 12.97
C LEU A 140 7.54 -19.57 12.86
N ILE A 141 6.28 -19.82 13.27
CA ILE A 141 5.23 -18.80 13.30
C ILE A 141 5.64 -17.64 14.22
N GLY A 142 6.12 -17.93 15.43
CA GLY A 142 6.52 -16.91 16.38
C GLY A 142 7.64 -16.03 15.83
N ARG A 143 8.68 -16.62 15.23
CA ARG A 143 9.77 -15.85 14.60
C ARG A 143 9.29 -15.01 13.43
N TYR A 144 8.39 -15.53 12.61
CA TYR A 144 7.77 -14.77 11.54
C TYR A 144 7.04 -13.53 12.10
N LEU A 145 6.18 -13.72 13.10
CA LEU A 145 5.47 -12.61 13.76
C LEU A 145 6.42 -11.59 14.41
N ARG A 146 7.63 -12.00 14.83
CA ARG A 146 8.67 -11.06 15.26
C ARG A 146 9.26 -10.27 14.10
N SER A 147 9.61 -10.93 12.99
CA SER A 147 10.20 -10.27 11.82
C SER A 147 9.28 -9.16 11.27
N GLN A 148 7.97 -9.38 11.37
CA GLN A 148 6.93 -8.43 10.96
C GLN A 148 6.77 -7.22 11.91
N LYS A 149 7.21 -7.29 13.18
CA LYS A 149 7.16 -6.13 14.11
C LYS A 149 8.11 -5.00 13.70
N GLY A 150 9.08 -5.25 12.80
CA GLY A 150 10.11 -4.28 12.41
C GLY A 150 10.03 -3.77 10.97
N GLN A 151 9.23 -4.37 10.09
CA GLN A 151 9.14 -3.98 8.68
C GLN A 151 7.82 -3.24 8.41
N GLY A 152 7.90 -1.91 8.40
CA GLY A 152 6.85 -1.08 7.82
C GLY A 152 6.82 -1.27 6.31
N ARG A 153 5.67 -1.71 5.78
CA ARG A 153 5.29 -1.74 4.36
C ARG A 153 6.18 -2.61 3.44
N GLU A 154 5.67 -3.82 3.18
CA GLU A 154 5.39 -4.46 1.87
C GLU A 154 5.38 -5.98 2.09
N GLU A 155 4.22 -6.63 1.88
CA GLU A 155 4.09 -8.09 2.03
C GLU A 155 4.93 -8.81 0.95
N PRO A 156 5.89 -9.69 1.28
CA PRO A 156 6.18 -10.81 0.38
C PRO A 156 5.08 -11.86 0.60
N ALA A 157 4.01 -11.74 -0.19
CA ALA A 157 2.92 -12.70 -0.29
C ALA A 157 3.32 -14.20 -0.32
N PRO A 158 4.44 -14.64 -0.94
CA PRO A 158 4.74 -16.08 -1.02
C PRO A 158 5.11 -16.74 0.33
N LEU A 159 5.61 -15.99 1.32
CA LEU A 159 6.05 -16.60 2.59
C LEU A 159 4.89 -16.97 3.52
N LEU A 160 3.86 -16.13 3.58
CA LEU A 160 2.67 -16.44 4.38
C LEU A 160 1.88 -17.61 3.76
N ASP A 161 1.76 -17.63 2.45
CA ASP A 161 1.15 -18.73 1.69
C ASP A 161 1.93 -20.04 1.97
N LEU A 162 3.26 -19.99 1.99
CA LEU A 162 4.10 -21.15 2.35
C LEU A 162 3.92 -21.58 3.82
N LEU A 163 3.76 -20.64 4.75
CA LEU A 163 3.50 -20.95 6.16
C LEU A 163 2.12 -21.56 6.39
N LEU A 164 1.10 -21.07 5.68
CA LEU A 164 -0.25 -21.64 5.72
C LEU A 164 -0.26 -23.06 5.13
N ALA A 165 0.44 -23.29 4.01
CA ALA A 165 0.59 -24.61 3.42
C ALA A 165 1.34 -25.57 4.35
N GLY A 166 2.54 -25.17 4.80
CA GLY A 166 3.37 -26.01 5.67
C GLY A 166 2.69 -26.30 7.02
N GLY A 167 1.97 -25.31 7.54
CA GLY A 167 1.19 -25.46 8.77
C GLY A 167 -0.05 -26.30 8.64
N GLY A 168 -0.80 -26.11 7.55
CA GLY A 168 -1.93 -26.96 7.20
C GLY A 168 -1.49 -28.41 7.08
N VAL A 169 -0.42 -28.68 6.33
CA VAL A 169 0.13 -30.04 6.16
C VAL A 169 0.58 -30.62 7.50
N ALA A 170 1.36 -29.87 8.28
CA ALA A 170 1.83 -30.35 9.59
C ALA A 170 0.65 -30.68 10.50
N PHE A 171 -0.33 -29.78 10.61
CA PHE A 171 -1.52 -29.97 11.44
C PHE A 171 -2.37 -31.16 10.98
N ALA A 172 -2.65 -31.24 9.68
CA ALA A 172 -3.46 -32.29 9.09
C ALA A 172 -2.80 -33.66 9.24
N VAL A 173 -1.49 -33.76 8.95
CA VAL A 173 -0.73 -35.01 9.10
C VAL A 173 -0.64 -35.41 10.58
N LEU A 174 -0.24 -34.51 11.48
CA LEU A 174 -0.12 -34.82 12.91
C LEU A 174 -1.45 -35.24 13.54
N GLY A 175 -2.55 -34.58 13.15
CA GLY A 175 -3.88 -34.85 13.69
C GLY A 175 -4.51 -36.15 13.17
N THR A 176 -4.12 -36.63 12.00
CA THR A 176 -4.75 -37.79 11.34
C THR A 176 -3.88 -39.05 11.31
N TRP A 177 -2.55 -38.91 11.43
CA TRP A 177 -1.59 -40.02 11.37
C TRP A 177 -1.88 -41.19 12.31
N PRO A 178 -2.31 -41.01 13.57
CA PRO A 178 -2.64 -42.13 14.46
C PRO A 178 -3.76 -43.04 13.92
N ALA A 179 -4.61 -42.50 13.05
CA ALA A 179 -5.70 -43.25 12.44
C ALA A 179 -5.28 -44.02 11.18
N TRP A 180 -4.09 -43.76 10.63
CA TRP A 180 -3.63 -44.34 9.36
C TRP A 180 -3.41 -45.86 9.46
N ASP A 181 -3.14 -46.40 10.64
CA ASP A 181 -2.99 -47.86 10.83
C ASP A 181 -4.32 -48.59 11.10
N SER A 182 -5.44 -47.85 11.24
CA SER A 182 -6.66 -48.34 11.87
C SER A 182 -7.86 -48.64 10.96
N GLY A 183 -7.70 -48.59 9.62
CA GLY A 183 -8.81 -48.70 8.65
C GLY A 183 -8.53 -49.55 7.40
N ARG A 184 -9.63 -50.06 6.78
CA ARG A 184 -9.60 -50.80 5.50
C ARG A 184 -9.00 -49.94 4.36
N PRO A 185 -8.27 -50.53 3.40
CA PRO A 185 -7.47 -49.80 2.43
C PRO A 185 -8.29 -48.93 1.45
N PRO A 186 -7.69 -47.84 0.90
CA PRO A 186 -6.27 -47.51 0.98
C PRO A 186 -5.96 -46.28 1.86
N VAL A 187 -5.26 -46.52 2.96
CA VAL A 187 -4.67 -45.54 3.89
C VAL A 187 -3.86 -44.44 3.17
N TRP A 188 -3.16 -44.80 2.09
CA TRP A 188 -2.37 -43.85 1.30
C TRP A 188 -3.22 -42.78 0.61
N ALA A 189 -4.47 -43.09 0.26
CA ALA A 189 -5.39 -42.13 -0.38
C ALA A 189 -5.90 -41.10 0.63
N VAL A 190 -6.16 -41.52 1.87
CA VAL A 190 -6.52 -40.62 2.98
C VAL A 190 -5.33 -39.72 3.33
N GLY A 191 -4.14 -40.29 3.48
CA GLY A 191 -2.93 -39.50 3.75
C GLY A 191 -2.59 -38.49 2.65
N LEU A 192 -2.81 -38.86 1.39
CA LEU A 192 -2.68 -37.95 0.25
C LEU A 192 -3.74 -36.83 0.31
N GLY A 193 -5.01 -37.16 0.61
CA GLY A 193 -6.08 -36.18 0.76
C GLY A 193 -5.81 -35.16 1.89
N VAL A 194 -5.31 -35.64 3.03
CA VAL A 194 -4.89 -34.82 4.19
C VAL A 194 -3.73 -33.90 3.82
N MET A 195 -2.72 -34.40 3.09
CA MET A 195 -1.63 -33.56 2.58
C MET A 195 -2.14 -32.50 1.59
N LEU A 196 -3.04 -32.87 0.68
CA LEU A 196 -3.61 -31.95 -0.30
C LEU A 196 -4.46 -30.86 0.36
N ALA A 197 -5.27 -31.20 1.37
CA ALA A 197 -5.99 -30.24 2.21
C ALA A 197 -5.02 -29.26 2.88
N GLY A 198 -4.02 -29.78 3.60
CA GLY A 198 -2.99 -28.96 4.21
C GLY A 198 -2.27 -28.02 3.24
N LEU A 199 -1.91 -28.49 2.05
CA LEU A 199 -1.28 -27.68 1.00
C LEU A 199 -2.24 -26.65 0.40
N ALA A 200 -3.53 -26.97 0.30
CA ALA A 200 -4.55 -26.08 -0.24
C ALA A 200 -4.70 -24.79 0.58
N LEU A 201 -4.38 -24.82 1.88
CA LEU A 201 -4.29 -23.61 2.70
C LEU A 201 -3.24 -22.62 2.19
N GLY A 202 -2.23 -23.04 1.43
CA GLY A 202 -1.28 -22.12 0.80
C GLY A 202 -1.91 -21.23 -0.28
N VAL A 203 -3.00 -21.67 -0.90
CA VAL A 203 -3.71 -20.92 -1.93
C VAL A 203 -5.04 -20.35 -1.44
N VAL A 204 -5.38 -20.51 -0.16
CA VAL A 204 -6.63 -20.03 0.45
C VAL A 204 -6.80 -18.51 0.32
N ARG A 205 -5.69 -17.76 0.27
CA ARG A 205 -5.73 -16.31 0.05
C ARG A 205 -6.14 -15.93 -1.38
N LYS A 206 -5.83 -16.77 -2.38
CA LYS A 206 -6.12 -16.53 -3.79
C LYS A 206 -7.47 -17.10 -4.21
N HIS A 207 -7.78 -18.32 -3.77
CA HIS A 207 -9.00 -19.04 -4.15
C HIS A 207 -9.76 -19.55 -2.90
N PRO A 208 -10.23 -18.66 -2.01
CA PRO A 208 -10.81 -19.07 -0.73
C PRO A 208 -12.05 -19.96 -0.87
N GLY A 209 -12.87 -19.74 -1.90
CA GLY A 209 -14.07 -20.56 -2.14
C GLY A 209 -13.74 -21.97 -2.63
N ALA A 210 -12.77 -22.12 -3.53
CA ALA A 210 -12.34 -23.42 -4.04
C ALA A 210 -11.67 -24.25 -2.93
N VAL A 211 -10.86 -23.61 -2.08
CA VAL A 211 -10.25 -24.27 -0.93
C VAL A 211 -11.30 -24.69 0.09
N LEU A 212 -12.29 -23.85 0.41
CA LEU A 212 -13.38 -24.23 1.32
C LEU A 212 -14.17 -25.45 0.82
N LEU A 213 -14.46 -25.51 -0.50
CA LEU A 213 -15.13 -26.65 -1.12
C LEU A 213 -14.26 -27.92 -1.07
N LEU A 214 -12.97 -27.79 -1.38
CA LEU A 214 -12.02 -28.90 -1.33
C LEU A 214 -11.91 -29.46 0.09
N GLU A 215 -11.72 -28.60 1.09
CA GLU A 215 -11.61 -28.98 2.51
C GLU A 215 -12.90 -29.69 2.98
N SER A 216 -14.06 -29.15 2.59
CA SER A 216 -15.36 -29.74 2.90
C SER A 216 -15.53 -31.13 2.27
N LEU A 217 -15.09 -31.30 1.02
CA LEU A 217 -15.11 -32.59 0.32
C LEU A 217 -14.14 -33.59 0.96
N VAL A 218 -12.91 -33.17 1.25
CA VAL A 218 -11.90 -34.03 1.89
C VAL A 218 -12.38 -34.49 3.26
N LEU A 219 -13.00 -33.61 4.05
CA LEU A 219 -13.60 -33.97 5.32
C LEU A 219 -14.71 -35.01 5.17
N MET A 220 -15.65 -34.83 4.23
CA MET A 220 -16.72 -35.82 3.99
C MET A 220 -16.18 -37.18 3.55
N VAL A 221 -15.17 -37.20 2.67
CA VAL A 221 -14.53 -38.45 2.23
C VAL A 221 -13.79 -39.10 3.39
N ALA A 222 -13.03 -38.32 4.15
CA ALA A 222 -12.24 -38.83 5.27
C ALA A 222 -13.11 -39.38 6.40
N ASP A 223 -14.28 -38.80 6.65
CA ASP A 223 -15.27 -39.31 7.60
C ASP A 223 -15.72 -40.75 7.27
N GLN A 224 -15.98 -41.04 5.99
CA GLN A 224 -16.43 -42.37 5.54
C GLN A 224 -15.36 -43.47 5.66
N TYR A 225 -14.08 -43.12 5.45
CA TYR A 225 -12.99 -44.11 5.38
C TYR A 225 -12.08 -44.11 6.62
N ALA A 226 -12.05 -43.00 7.36
CA ALA A 226 -11.18 -42.78 8.50
C ALA A 226 -11.86 -41.85 9.53
N PRO A 227 -12.97 -42.26 10.17
CA PRO A 227 -13.81 -41.40 11.02
C PRO A 227 -13.04 -40.73 12.18
N ARG A 228 -11.95 -41.35 12.64
CA ARG A 228 -11.07 -40.76 13.67
C ARG A 228 -10.32 -39.50 13.21
N THR A 229 -10.32 -39.18 11.92
CA THR A 229 -9.61 -38.03 11.33
C THR A 229 -10.46 -36.76 11.21
N GLY A 230 -11.78 -36.87 11.44
CA GLY A 230 -12.74 -35.79 11.21
C GLY A 230 -12.43 -34.50 11.99
N GLY A 231 -12.01 -34.60 13.25
CA GLY A 231 -11.75 -33.43 14.10
C GLY A 231 -10.64 -32.52 13.58
N SER A 232 -9.56 -33.07 13.03
CA SER A 232 -8.44 -32.27 12.50
C SER A 232 -8.80 -31.61 11.16
N LEU A 233 -9.49 -32.34 10.28
CA LEU A 233 -9.95 -31.80 9.00
C LEU A 233 -11.05 -30.74 9.19
N GLN A 234 -11.91 -30.91 10.20
CA GLN A 234 -12.90 -29.92 10.61
C GLN A 234 -12.25 -28.56 10.95
N LEU A 235 -11.09 -28.56 11.62
CA LEU A 235 -10.37 -27.33 11.94
C LEU A 235 -9.83 -26.64 10.67
N LEU A 236 -9.37 -27.39 9.67
CA LEU A 236 -8.95 -26.82 8.38
C LEU A 236 -10.13 -26.17 7.64
N VAL A 237 -11.30 -26.83 7.63
CA VAL A 237 -12.54 -26.27 7.08
C VAL A 237 -12.91 -24.95 7.78
N LEU A 238 -12.82 -24.90 9.11
CA LEU A 238 -13.12 -23.67 9.88
C LEU A 238 -12.12 -22.54 9.57
N VAL A 239 -10.84 -22.86 9.40
CA VAL A 239 -9.82 -21.88 8.96
C VAL A 239 -10.14 -21.38 7.54
N ALA A 240 -10.45 -22.27 6.62
CA ALA A 240 -10.84 -21.92 5.25
C ALA A 240 -12.09 -21.03 5.22
N LEU A 241 -13.10 -21.32 6.05
CA LEU A 241 -14.31 -20.51 6.20
C LEU A 241 -14.00 -19.11 6.73
N GLY A 242 -13.15 -19.01 7.75
CA GLY A 242 -12.72 -17.72 8.31
C GLY A 242 -12.02 -16.85 7.27
N VAL A 243 -11.12 -17.43 6.48
CA VAL A 243 -10.45 -16.71 5.37
C VAL A 243 -11.46 -16.37 4.27
N PHE A 244 -12.37 -17.26 3.91
CA PHE A 244 -13.43 -17.00 2.94
C PHE A 244 -14.32 -15.82 3.35
N ALA A 245 -14.68 -15.73 4.64
CA ALA A 245 -15.46 -14.63 5.19
C ALA A 245 -14.76 -13.25 5.11
N THR A 246 -13.42 -13.21 5.03
CA THR A 246 -12.68 -11.95 4.83
C THR A 246 -12.88 -11.36 3.43
N ARG A 247 -13.20 -12.18 2.42
CA ARG A 247 -13.26 -11.75 1.01
C ARG A 247 -14.64 -11.83 0.39
N ALA A 248 -15.47 -12.77 0.79
CA ALA A 248 -16.78 -13.01 0.18
C ALA A 248 -17.82 -11.92 0.54
N SER A 249 -18.78 -11.67 -0.35
CA SER A 249 -19.94 -10.83 -0.06
C SER A 249 -20.89 -11.53 0.92
N TRP A 250 -21.86 -10.79 1.48
CA TRP A 250 -22.80 -11.33 2.48
C TRP A 250 -23.57 -12.57 2.01
N PRO A 251 -24.14 -12.61 0.79
CA PRO A 251 -24.84 -13.79 0.29
C PRO A 251 -23.95 -15.05 0.24
N TRP A 252 -22.72 -14.90 -0.23
CA TRP A 252 -21.77 -16.00 -0.34
C TRP A 252 -21.27 -16.49 1.03
N VAL A 253 -21.09 -15.60 2.00
CA VAL A 253 -20.79 -16.02 3.38
C VAL A 253 -21.94 -16.78 4.01
N GLY A 254 -23.20 -16.40 3.73
CA GLY A 254 -24.35 -17.22 4.12
C GLY A 254 -24.29 -18.62 3.52
N ALA A 255 -23.99 -18.74 2.22
CA ALA A 255 -23.82 -20.03 1.55
C ALA A 255 -22.67 -20.87 2.14
N GLY A 256 -21.51 -20.27 2.38
CA GLY A 256 -20.36 -20.96 2.99
C GLY A 256 -20.62 -21.38 4.45
N TYR A 257 -21.35 -20.56 5.21
CA TYR A 257 -21.81 -20.90 6.56
C TYR A 257 -22.74 -22.11 6.53
N LEU A 258 -23.77 -22.09 5.67
CA LEU A 258 -24.70 -23.20 5.51
C LEU A 258 -24.01 -24.48 5.09
N LEU A 259 -23.11 -24.41 4.09
CA LEU A 259 -22.29 -25.54 3.66
C LEU A 259 -21.50 -26.13 4.85
N THR A 260 -20.80 -25.28 5.60
CA THR A 260 -19.98 -25.73 6.72
C THR A 260 -20.84 -26.34 7.82
N CYS A 261 -21.99 -25.75 8.15
CA CYS A 261 -22.94 -26.33 9.09
C CYS A 261 -23.47 -27.69 8.62
N SER A 262 -23.84 -27.82 7.34
CA SER A 262 -24.31 -29.09 6.77
C SER A 262 -23.25 -30.18 6.84
N VAL A 263 -22.02 -29.88 6.40
CA VAL A 263 -20.90 -30.82 6.45
C VAL A 263 -20.58 -31.22 7.89
N THR A 264 -20.54 -30.26 8.81
CA THR A 264 -20.28 -30.55 10.23
C THR A 264 -21.39 -31.41 10.83
N ALA A 265 -22.65 -31.14 10.50
CA ALA A 265 -23.78 -31.94 10.97
C ALA A 265 -23.70 -33.38 10.46
N ILE A 266 -23.36 -33.59 9.18
CA ILE A 266 -23.19 -34.92 8.60
C ILE A 266 -22.09 -35.73 9.32
N VAL A 267 -20.96 -35.08 9.62
CA VAL A 267 -19.79 -35.75 10.23
C VAL A 267 -19.96 -35.99 11.75
N THR A 268 -20.85 -35.25 12.41
CA THR A 268 -21.00 -35.32 13.89
C THR A 268 -22.28 -36.02 14.36
N VAL A 269 -23.24 -36.27 13.47
CA VAL A 269 -24.54 -36.86 13.81
C VAL A 269 -24.64 -38.29 13.28
N ASP A 270 -24.35 -39.26 14.14
CA ASP A 270 -24.58 -40.69 13.92
C ASP A 270 -25.91 -41.19 14.53
N ASP A 271 -26.36 -42.40 14.17
CA ASP A 271 -27.61 -43.04 14.63
C ASP A 271 -27.77 -43.16 16.16
N HIS A 272 -26.67 -43.09 16.92
CA HIS A 272 -26.66 -43.17 18.38
C HIS A 272 -26.49 -41.81 19.08
N THR A 273 -26.52 -40.72 18.30
CA THR A 273 -26.19 -39.38 18.81
C THR A 273 -27.44 -38.68 19.31
N GLU A 274 -27.52 -38.42 20.61
CA GLU A 274 -28.60 -37.58 21.15
C GLU A 274 -28.46 -36.13 20.66
N ILE A 275 -29.47 -35.70 19.90
CA ILE A 275 -29.58 -34.32 19.40
C ILE A 275 -30.15 -33.45 20.52
N SER A 276 -29.26 -32.96 21.39
CA SER A 276 -29.60 -31.96 22.40
C SER A 276 -29.51 -30.54 21.84
N SER A 277 -30.43 -29.66 22.26
CA SER A 277 -30.39 -28.22 21.92
C SER A 277 -29.04 -27.57 22.22
N PHE A 278 -28.36 -28.01 23.30
CA PHE A 278 -27.03 -27.53 23.67
C PHE A 278 -25.98 -27.83 22.59
N ARG A 279 -25.99 -29.05 22.03
CA ARG A 279 -25.04 -29.46 20.97
C ARG A 279 -25.25 -28.68 19.68
N VAL A 280 -26.51 -28.45 19.30
CA VAL A 280 -26.84 -27.63 18.11
C VAL A 280 -26.32 -26.21 18.28
N ILE A 281 -26.52 -25.61 19.46
CA ILE A 281 -26.00 -24.27 19.76
C ILE A 281 -24.48 -24.25 19.72
N ALA A 282 -23.81 -25.25 20.30
CA ALA A 282 -22.35 -25.36 20.29
C ALA A 282 -21.77 -25.47 18.86
N LEU A 283 -22.39 -26.27 17.99
CA LEU A 283 -22.00 -26.39 16.58
C LEU A 283 -22.18 -25.07 15.82
N MET A 284 -23.34 -24.43 15.99
CA MET A 284 -23.60 -23.13 15.35
C MET A 284 -22.62 -22.06 15.84
N ALA A 285 -22.28 -22.05 17.14
CA ALA A 285 -21.29 -21.15 17.70
C ALA A 285 -19.88 -21.41 17.13
N MET A 286 -19.50 -22.69 16.99
CA MET A 286 -18.21 -23.10 16.41
C MET A 286 -18.04 -22.61 14.97
N VAL A 287 -19.08 -22.70 14.13
CA VAL A 287 -19.04 -22.21 12.74
C VAL A 287 -19.16 -20.68 12.66
N THR A 288 -19.91 -20.06 13.57
CA THR A 288 -20.10 -18.61 13.61
C THR A 288 -18.80 -17.89 14.00
N ALA A 289 -17.99 -18.46 14.90
CA ALA A 289 -16.78 -17.80 15.39
C ALA A 289 -15.76 -17.46 14.28
N PRO A 290 -15.37 -18.38 13.36
CA PRO A 290 -14.51 -18.06 12.22
C PRO A 290 -15.10 -16.99 11.29
N VAL A 291 -16.42 -17.02 11.05
CA VAL A 291 -17.09 -16.00 10.23
C VAL A 291 -17.01 -14.63 10.90
N ALA A 292 -17.28 -14.54 12.21
CA ALA A 292 -17.18 -13.31 12.96
C ALA A 292 -15.75 -12.75 12.97
N ILE A 293 -14.75 -13.62 13.16
CA ILE A 293 -13.32 -13.25 13.08
C ILE A 293 -12.98 -12.73 11.68
N GLY A 294 -13.37 -13.46 10.63
CA GLY A 294 -13.10 -13.07 9.24
C GLY A 294 -13.73 -11.73 8.89
N ARG A 295 -14.97 -11.48 9.33
CA ARG A 295 -15.66 -10.20 9.15
C ARG A 295 -15.00 -9.07 9.93
N TYR A 296 -14.64 -9.30 11.18
CA TYR A 296 -13.92 -8.32 11.99
C TYR A 296 -12.58 -7.93 11.35
N VAL A 297 -11.82 -8.91 10.87
CA VAL A 297 -10.55 -8.68 10.16
C VAL A 297 -10.78 -7.87 8.89
N ARG A 298 -11.82 -8.17 8.11
CA ARG A 298 -12.18 -7.39 6.92
C ARG A 298 -12.47 -5.93 7.26
N THR A 299 -13.33 -5.68 8.24
CA THR A 299 -13.64 -4.31 8.67
C THR A 299 -12.39 -3.56 9.11
N ARG A 300 -11.50 -4.20 9.87
CA ARG A 300 -10.22 -3.62 10.28
C ARG A 300 -9.28 -3.32 9.11
N GLN A 301 -9.26 -4.17 8.10
CA GLN A 301 -8.47 -3.96 6.89
C GLN A 301 -9.02 -2.78 6.08
N ASP A 302 -10.34 -2.69 5.94
CA ASP A 302 -10.99 -1.61 5.21
C ASP A 302 -10.81 -0.25 5.93
N GLU A 303 -10.96 -0.22 7.27
CA GLU A 303 -10.65 0.97 8.08
C GLU A 303 -9.18 1.41 7.93
N ALA A 304 -8.23 0.46 7.96
CA ALA A 304 -6.81 0.78 7.81
C ALA A 304 -6.47 1.31 6.41
N ARG A 305 -7.13 0.80 5.37
CA ARG A 305 -7.00 1.31 4.00
C ARG A 305 -7.50 2.73 3.90
N GLN A 306 -8.73 3.00 4.38
CA GLN A 306 -9.32 4.33 4.38
C GLN A 306 -8.47 5.34 5.19
N ALA A 307 -7.98 4.94 6.36
CA ALA A 307 -7.09 5.80 7.16
C ALA A 307 -5.77 6.09 6.43
N GLY A 308 -5.24 5.12 5.69
CA GLY A 308 -4.06 5.29 4.85
C GLY A 308 -4.28 6.26 3.69
N GLU A 309 -5.42 6.16 3.00
CA GLU A 309 -5.83 7.05 1.91
C GLU A 309 -6.00 8.49 2.42
N LEU A 310 -6.76 8.68 3.51
CA LEU A 310 -6.96 9.99 4.14
C LEU A 310 -5.64 10.61 4.63
N ALA A 311 -4.69 9.81 5.11
CA ALA A 311 -3.39 10.31 5.51
C ALA A 311 -2.56 10.81 4.31
N VAL A 312 -2.65 10.12 3.16
CA VAL A 312 -1.99 10.57 1.93
C VAL A 312 -2.62 11.85 1.41
N GLU A 313 -3.95 11.96 1.43
CA GLU A 313 -4.67 13.18 1.03
C GLU A 313 -4.29 14.37 1.91
N ARG A 314 -4.28 14.20 3.24
CA ARG A 314 -3.85 15.25 4.18
C ARG A 314 -2.43 15.72 3.92
N LEU A 315 -1.49 14.81 3.71
CA LEU A 315 -0.10 15.16 3.38
C LEU A 315 0.00 15.93 2.06
N ARG A 316 -0.87 15.67 1.09
CA ARG A 316 -0.93 16.45 -0.15
C ARG A 316 -1.50 17.84 0.08
N ALA A 317 -2.60 17.95 0.82
CA ALA A 317 -3.22 19.22 1.17
C ALA A 317 -2.27 20.12 1.98
N ASP A 318 -1.60 19.57 2.98
CA ASP A 318 -0.63 20.31 3.82
C ASP A 318 0.54 20.82 2.97
N ARG A 319 1.04 20.03 2.01
CA ARG A 319 2.11 20.45 1.10
C ARG A 319 1.68 21.58 0.16
N LEU A 320 0.43 21.56 -0.30
CA LEU A 320 -0.10 22.63 -1.16
C LEU A 320 -0.30 23.91 -0.36
N ALA A 321 -0.91 23.83 0.82
CA ALA A 321 -1.08 24.97 1.71
C ALA A 321 0.27 25.61 2.09
N GLU A 322 1.29 24.78 2.37
CA GLU A 322 2.63 25.27 2.70
C GLU A 322 3.30 25.97 1.50
N ARG A 323 3.14 25.43 0.28
CA ARG A 323 3.64 26.08 -0.94
C ARG A 323 2.98 27.43 -1.18
N GLU A 324 1.66 27.54 -1.01
CA GLU A 324 0.94 28.81 -1.13
C GLU A 324 1.36 29.82 -0.06
N ARG A 325 1.57 29.36 1.17
CA ARG A 325 2.07 30.20 2.27
C ARG A 325 3.45 30.75 1.94
N ILE A 326 4.39 29.90 1.52
CA ILE A 326 5.75 30.32 1.12
C ILE A 326 5.69 31.30 -0.05
N ALA A 327 4.86 31.05 -1.07
CA ALA A 327 4.72 31.98 -2.20
C ALA A 327 4.22 33.36 -1.77
N ARG A 328 3.26 33.42 -0.84
CA ARG A 328 2.74 34.67 -0.28
C ARG A 328 3.76 35.39 0.58
N ASP A 329 4.43 34.69 1.50
CA ASP A 329 5.45 35.26 2.38
C ASP A 329 6.62 35.82 1.55
N VAL A 330 7.06 35.09 0.51
CA VAL A 330 8.09 35.57 -0.43
C VAL A 330 7.60 36.79 -1.19
N HIS A 331 6.36 36.81 -1.69
CA HIS A 331 5.83 37.97 -2.39
C HIS A 331 5.80 39.22 -1.51
N ASP A 332 5.27 39.11 -0.30
CA ASP A 332 5.09 40.26 0.59
C ASP A 332 6.45 40.84 0.98
N ILE A 333 7.44 39.98 1.27
CA ILE A 333 8.81 40.41 1.57
C ILE A 333 9.44 41.08 0.34
N VAL A 334 9.42 40.44 -0.82
CA VAL A 334 10.11 40.97 -2.00
C VAL A 334 9.44 42.25 -2.49
N ALA A 335 8.11 42.29 -2.57
CA ALA A 335 7.35 43.47 -2.97
C ALA A 335 7.61 44.66 -2.03
N HIS A 336 7.68 44.42 -0.72
CA HIS A 336 7.98 45.46 0.26
C HIS A 336 9.41 46.02 0.11
N HIS A 337 10.42 45.16 -0.02
CA HIS A 337 11.82 45.60 -0.12
C HIS A 337 12.12 46.29 -1.46
N VAL A 338 11.63 45.75 -2.57
CA VAL A 338 11.81 46.35 -3.90
C VAL A 338 11.02 47.66 -4.00
N GLY A 339 9.78 47.70 -3.48
CA GLY A 339 8.99 48.93 -3.41
C GLY A 339 9.68 50.03 -2.60
N ALA A 340 10.27 49.69 -1.45
CA ALA A 340 11.05 50.64 -0.65
C ALA A 340 12.32 51.13 -1.37
N MET A 341 12.99 50.25 -2.14
CA MET A 341 14.15 50.62 -2.96
C MET A 341 13.75 51.63 -4.06
N VAL A 342 12.67 51.36 -4.79
CA VAL A 342 12.10 52.24 -5.82
C VAL A 342 11.73 53.61 -5.23
N LEU A 343 11.10 53.63 -4.05
CA LEU A 343 10.73 54.85 -3.36
C LEU A 343 11.95 55.68 -2.94
N ARG A 344 12.99 55.04 -2.38
CA ARG A 344 14.25 55.72 -2.00
C ARG A 344 15.01 56.24 -3.20
N ALA A 345 15.06 55.49 -4.30
CA ALA A 345 15.69 55.92 -5.55
C ALA A 345 14.98 57.16 -6.12
N SER A 346 13.64 57.15 -6.12
CA SER A 346 12.82 58.29 -6.58
C SER A 346 13.01 59.52 -5.69
N ALA A 347 13.05 59.35 -4.37
CA ALA A 347 13.30 60.45 -3.42
C ALA A 347 14.69 61.07 -3.59
N ALA A 348 15.72 60.25 -3.85
CA ALA A 348 17.08 60.73 -4.09
C ALA A 348 17.20 61.53 -5.40
N GLN A 349 16.44 61.17 -6.45
CA GLN A 349 16.35 61.98 -7.67
C GLN A 349 15.70 63.34 -7.40
N TYR A 350 14.58 63.37 -6.65
CA TYR A 350 13.89 64.61 -6.30
C TYR A 350 14.73 65.55 -5.42
N ALA A 351 15.68 65.00 -4.64
CA ALA A 351 16.60 65.75 -3.80
C ALA A 351 17.75 66.45 -4.58
N GLY A 352 17.77 66.38 -5.91
CA GLY A 352 18.70 67.14 -6.76
C GLY A 352 19.98 66.39 -7.17
N ALA A 353 19.95 65.05 -7.22
CA ALA A 353 21.04 64.28 -7.81
C ALA A 353 21.28 64.70 -9.27
N SER A 354 22.54 64.85 -9.68
CA SER A 354 22.92 65.28 -11.03
C SER A 354 24.13 64.51 -11.57
N GLY A 355 24.28 64.48 -12.90
CA GLY A 355 25.33 63.71 -13.58
C GLY A 355 25.11 62.19 -13.49
N PRO A 356 26.18 61.37 -13.47
CA PRO A 356 26.10 59.91 -13.49
C PRO A 356 25.25 59.28 -12.37
N ALA A 357 25.14 59.98 -11.23
CA ALA A 357 24.34 59.52 -10.10
C ALA A 357 22.82 59.58 -10.37
N ALA A 358 22.35 60.55 -11.18
CA ALA A 358 20.95 60.67 -11.53
C ALA A 358 20.50 59.56 -12.50
N GLU A 359 21.38 59.20 -13.45
CA GLU A 359 21.19 58.08 -14.38
C GLU A 359 21.15 56.74 -13.64
N ALA A 360 22.10 56.49 -12.73
CA ALA A 360 22.10 55.26 -11.93
C ALA A 360 20.84 55.12 -11.04
N LEU A 361 20.32 56.21 -10.48
CA LEU A 361 19.07 56.20 -9.70
C LEU A 361 17.83 55.97 -10.59
N ALA A 362 17.85 56.42 -11.85
CA ALA A 362 16.79 56.16 -12.82
C ALA A 362 16.76 54.67 -13.18
N ASP A 363 17.93 54.10 -13.44
CA ASP A 363 18.09 52.68 -13.74
C ASP A 363 17.62 51.79 -12.58
N ILE A 364 17.94 52.14 -11.33
CA ILE A 364 17.48 51.41 -10.14
C ILE A 364 15.95 51.46 -10.02
N ARG A 365 15.34 52.62 -10.28
CA ARG A 365 13.87 52.78 -10.24
C ARG A 365 13.20 51.94 -11.32
N ASP A 366 13.66 52.05 -12.56
CA ASP A 366 13.04 51.37 -13.70
C ASP A 366 13.26 49.85 -13.64
N THR A 367 14.41 49.41 -13.13
CA THR A 367 14.67 47.99 -12.85
C THR A 367 13.79 47.47 -11.72
N GLY A 368 13.60 48.25 -10.64
CA GLY A 368 12.71 47.88 -9.54
C GLY A 368 11.25 47.79 -9.95
N HIS A 369 10.77 48.68 -10.83
CA HIS A 369 9.42 48.60 -11.41
C HIS A 369 9.23 47.33 -12.26
N ARG A 370 10.19 47.03 -13.15
CA ARG A 370 10.18 45.79 -13.95
C ARG A 370 10.12 44.53 -13.07
N VAL A 371 10.95 44.46 -12.03
CA VAL A 371 10.94 43.33 -11.08
C VAL A 371 9.59 43.17 -10.36
N LEU A 372 8.93 44.27 -9.98
CA LEU A 372 7.61 44.22 -9.35
C LEU A 372 6.50 43.78 -10.31
N GLU A 373 6.57 44.19 -11.58
CA GLU A 373 5.66 43.74 -12.62
C GLU A 373 5.84 42.25 -12.93
N ASP A 374 7.08 41.79 -13.05
CA ASP A 374 7.42 40.38 -13.25
C ASP A 374 6.88 39.51 -12.10
N LEU A 375 7.06 39.95 -10.85
CA LEU A 375 6.53 39.25 -9.66
C LEU A 375 5.00 39.18 -9.64
N ARG A 376 4.30 40.25 -10.05
CA ARG A 376 2.83 40.27 -10.13
C ARG A 376 2.33 39.34 -11.23
N GLY A 377 3.00 39.31 -12.38
CA GLY A 377 2.71 38.39 -13.47
C GLY A 377 2.88 36.93 -13.05
N LEU A 378 3.95 36.61 -12.32
CA LEU A 378 4.23 35.26 -11.81
C LEU A 378 3.17 34.77 -10.81
N LEU A 379 2.67 35.64 -9.94
CA LEU A 379 1.66 35.28 -8.95
C LEU A 379 0.25 35.16 -9.52
N ALA A 380 -0.06 35.89 -10.59
CA ALA A 380 -1.31 35.72 -11.31
C ALA A 380 -1.44 34.29 -11.89
N VAL A 381 -0.31 33.70 -12.30
CA VAL A 381 -0.25 32.32 -12.82
C VAL A 381 -0.35 31.26 -11.70
N LEU A 382 0.14 31.56 -10.49
CA LEU A 382 0.07 30.65 -9.34
C LEU A 382 -1.28 30.70 -8.59
N ARG A 383 -2.09 31.75 -8.79
CA ARG A 383 -3.37 31.99 -8.09
C ARG A 383 -4.60 31.35 -8.74
N ASP A 384 -4.46 30.61 -9.83
CA ASP A 384 -5.58 29.95 -10.52
C ASP A 384 -5.50 28.42 -10.34
N PRO A 385 -6.01 27.86 -9.21
CA PRO A 385 -5.82 26.46 -8.85
C PRO A 385 -6.79 25.52 -9.57
N GLU A 386 -7.80 26.04 -10.27
CA GLU A 386 -8.81 25.21 -10.96
C GLU A 386 -8.33 24.65 -12.31
N ARG A 387 -7.13 25.03 -12.78
CA ARG A 387 -6.55 24.53 -14.05
C ARG A 387 -5.52 23.40 -13.89
N ASP A 388 -5.08 23.08 -12.68
CA ASP A 388 -3.91 22.20 -12.46
C ASP A 388 -4.23 20.69 -12.34
N GLU A 389 -5.51 20.30 -12.33
CA GLU A 389 -5.91 18.88 -12.38
C GLU A 389 -5.82 18.24 -13.77
N LEU A 390 -5.67 19.04 -14.83
CA LEU A 390 -5.62 18.54 -16.23
C LEU A 390 -4.19 18.41 -16.79
N SER A 391 -3.16 18.90 -16.08
CA SER A 391 -1.78 19.00 -16.60
C SER A 391 -0.71 18.23 -15.80
N SER A 392 -1.11 17.46 -14.78
CA SER A 392 -0.18 16.88 -13.79
C SER A 392 0.62 15.64 -14.26
N ALA A 393 0.78 15.40 -15.56
CA ALA A 393 1.42 14.20 -16.10
C ALA A 393 2.82 14.40 -16.73
N ALA A 394 3.39 15.61 -16.83
CA ALA A 394 4.73 15.78 -17.39
C ALA A 394 5.54 16.92 -16.75
N GLY A 395 6.55 16.55 -15.95
CA GLY A 395 7.76 17.35 -15.77
C GLY A 395 7.71 18.54 -14.79
N GLY A 396 7.32 18.31 -13.53
CA GLY A 396 7.27 19.36 -12.48
C GLY A 396 8.62 19.90 -11.97
N HIS A 397 9.77 19.40 -12.43
CA HIS A 397 11.09 19.76 -11.85
C HIS A 397 11.93 20.71 -12.71
N ALA A 398 11.46 21.13 -13.89
CA ALA A 398 12.18 22.07 -14.76
C ALA A 398 11.55 23.47 -14.81
N ARG A 399 10.51 23.74 -14.01
CA ARG A 399 9.79 25.03 -14.00
C ARG A 399 10.50 26.13 -13.20
N ASP A 400 11.29 25.77 -12.18
CA ASP A 400 11.92 26.75 -11.27
C ASP A 400 13.20 27.42 -11.80
N LEU A 401 13.90 26.83 -12.76
CA LEU A 401 15.21 27.34 -13.24
C LEU A 401 15.14 28.14 -14.55
N LEU A 402 14.03 28.06 -15.30
CA LEU A 402 13.84 28.73 -16.59
C LEU A 402 13.14 30.09 -16.49
N MET A 403 12.68 30.48 -15.29
CA MET A 403 11.92 31.71 -15.03
C MET A 403 12.80 32.97 -14.83
N LEU A 404 14.12 32.82 -14.85
CA LEU A 404 15.11 33.92 -14.68
C LEU A 404 15.88 34.24 -15.97
N ALA A 405 15.64 33.49 -17.04
CA ALA A 405 16.31 33.67 -18.33
C ALA A 405 15.39 34.40 -19.31
N ASP A 406 15.96 35.28 -20.13
CA ASP A 406 15.23 35.93 -21.20
C ASP A 406 14.61 34.84 -22.13
N PRO A 407 13.32 34.89 -22.49
CA PRO A 407 12.68 33.88 -23.34
C PRO A 407 13.40 33.58 -24.65
N ASP A 408 14.14 34.56 -25.19
CA ASP A 408 14.92 34.40 -26.40
C ASP A 408 16.20 33.59 -26.15
N ASP A 409 16.84 33.79 -25.00
CA ASP A 409 17.96 32.94 -24.55
C ASP A 409 17.46 31.52 -24.30
N VAL A 410 16.27 31.38 -23.73
CA VAL A 410 15.61 30.08 -23.52
C VAL A 410 15.36 29.34 -24.85
N MET A 411 15.02 30.06 -25.92
CA MET A 411 14.87 29.49 -27.27
C MET A 411 16.22 29.08 -27.86
N ARG A 412 17.23 29.96 -27.78
CA ARG A 412 18.60 29.66 -28.28
C ARG A 412 19.21 28.47 -27.55
N ASP A 413 19.04 28.39 -26.24
CA ASP A 413 19.49 27.27 -25.42
C ASP A 413 18.76 25.97 -25.75
N ALA A 414 17.45 26.04 -26.03
CA ALA A 414 16.69 24.87 -26.47
C ALA A 414 17.21 24.34 -27.81
N VAL A 415 17.51 25.23 -28.75
CA VAL A 415 18.14 24.88 -30.03
C VAL A 415 19.51 24.26 -29.81
N ALA A 416 20.38 24.87 -28.98
CA ALA A 416 21.71 24.34 -28.69
C ALA A 416 21.66 22.94 -28.07
N ARG A 417 20.74 22.69 -27.12
CA ARG A 417 20.55 21.35 -26.52
C ARG A 417 20.08 20.32 -27.53
N MET A 418 19.18 20.69 -28.42
CA MET A 418 18.65 19.78 -29.45
C MET A 418 19.69 19.50 -30.53
N ALA A 419 20.51 20.49 -30.89
CA ALA A 419 21.66 20.31 -31.75
C ALA A 419 22.68 19.34 -31.14
N ALA A 420 22.97 19.46 -29.84
CA ALA A 420 23.82 18.52 -29.11
C ALA A 420 23.22 17.09 -29.06
N ALA A 421 21.90 16.95 -29.13
CA ALA A 421 21.21 15.66 -29.24
C ALA A 421 21.15 15.10 -30.68
N GLY A 422 21.76 15.78 -31.65
CA GLY A 422 21.91 15.31 -33.04
C GLY A 422 20.91 15.88 -34.05
N LEU A 423 20.03 16.82 -33.67
CA LEU A 423 19.17 17.53 -34.63
C LEU A 423 19.94 18.60 -35.39
N ARG A 424 19.66 18.78 -36.68
CA ARG A 424 20.13 19.96 -37.45
C ARG A 424 19.06 21.03 -37.36
N VAL A 425 19.28 22.06 -36.56
CA VAL A 425 18.28 23.11 -36.32
C VAL A 425 18.72 24.42 -36.95
N ASP A 426 17.89 24.98 -37.82
CA ASP A 426 18.00 26.35 -38.31
C ASP A 426 16.98 27.24 -37.57
N LEU A 427 17.45 28.34 -36.97
CA LEU A 427 16.64 29.24 -36.14
C LEU A 427 16.73 30.67 -36.68
N ASN A 428 15.60 31.18 -37.16
CA ASN A 428 15.44 32.55 -37.60
C ASN A 428 14.45 33.29 -36.68
N ILE A 429 14.89 34.37 -36.03
CA ILE A 429 14.06 35.22 -35.17
C ILE A 429 14.11 36.64 -35.73
N ALA A 430 12.94 37.19 -36.08
CA ALA A 430 12.82 38.58 -36.51
C ALA A 430 13.17 39.54 -35.36
N THR A 431 13.92 40.60 -35.65
CA THR A 431 14.37 41.58 -34.64
C THR A 431 13.20 42.28 -33.93
N GLU A 432 12.07 42.44 -34.62
CA GLU A 432 10.86 43.03 -34.09
C GLU A 432 10.18 42.14 -33.03
N ALA A 433 10.47 40.84 -33.01
CA ALA A 433 9.92 39.90 -32.03
C ALA A 433 10.42 40.19 -30.60
N PHE A 434 11.60 40.79 -30.45
CA PHE A 434 12.18 41.17 -29.16
C PHE A 434 11.36 42.26 -28.44
N ALA A 435 10.59 43.06 -29.19
CA ALA A 435 9.76 44.13 -28.65
C ALA A 435 8.36 43.66 -28.19
N ALA A 436 8.01 42.39 -28.39
CA ALA A 436 6.72 41.86 -27.98
C ALA A 436 6.61 41.67 -26.45
N PRO A 437 5.39 41.67 -25.89
CA PRO A 437 5.19 41.46 -24.45
C PRO A 437 5.79 40.13 -23.96
N LEU A 438 6.34 40.13 -22.74
CA LEU A 438 7.03 38.98 -22.16
C LEU A 438 6.17 37.71 -22.15
N VAL A 439 4.87 37.83 -21.86
CA VAL A 439 3.93 36.70 -21.85
C VAL A 439 3.79 36.04 -23.23
N VAL A 440 3.84 36.85 -24.30
CA VAL A 440 3.79 36.37 -25.69
C VAL A 440 5.12 35.69 -26.05
N ARG A 441 6.25 36.31 -25.73
CA ARG A 441 7.61 35.76 -25.93
C ARG A 441 7.82 34.44 -25.17
N ALA A 442 7.38 34.36 -23.92
CA ALA A 442 7.48 33.15 -23.10
C ALA A 442 6.60 32.01 -23.66
N SER A 443 5.41 32.33 -24.18
CA SER A 443 4.53 31.35 -24.83
C SER A 443 5.13 30.85 -26.14
N ALA A 444 5.72 31.74 -26.94
CA ALA A 444 6.46 31.38 -28.15
C ALA A 444 7.63 30.45 -27.83
N ALA A 445 8.45 30.79 -26.83
CA ALA A 445 9.58 29.96 -26.40
C ALA A 445 9.15 28.55 -25.98
N ARG A 446 8.03 28.42 -25.26
CA ARG A 446 7.45 27.11 -24.89
C ARG A 446 6.92 26.32 -26.09
N ILE A 447 6.32 26.98 -27.07
CA ILE A 447 5.87 26.33 -28.31
C ILE A 447 7.08 25.80 -29.10
N VAL A 448 8.16 26.59 -29.19
CA VAL A 448 9.41 26.18 -29.86
C VAL A 448 10.05 24.97 -29.16
N GLN A 449 10.13 24.97 -27.82
CA GLN A 449 10.71 23.86 -27.05
C GLN A 449 9.95 22.55 -27.25
N GLU A 450 8.63 22.59 -27.11
CA GLU A 450 7.79 21.41 -27.28
C GLU A 450 7.77 20.97 -28.75
N GLY A 451 7.80 21.91 -29.70
CA GLY A 451 7.97 21.66 -31.12
C GLY A 451 9.24 20.88 -31.42
N LEU A 452 10.39 21.36 -30.96
CA LEU A 452 11.69 20.70 -31.12
C LEU A 452 11.74 19.29 -30.48
N THR A 453 11.14 19.14 -29.30
CA THR A 453 11.04 17.84 -28.62
C THR A 453 10.21 16.86 -29.44
N ASN A 454 9.13 17.32 -30.06
CA ASN A 454 8.32 16.52 -30.97
C ASN A 454 9.11 16.13 -32.23
N VAL A 455 9.90 17.05 -32.82
CA VAL A 455 10.77 16.70 -33.95
C VAL A 455 11.77 15.60 -33.55
N LEU A 456 12.48 15.75 -32.43
CA LEU A 456 13.44 14.73 -31.96
C LEU A 456 12.77 13.36 -31.78
N LYS A 457 11.59 13.35 -31.17
CA LYS A 457 10.83 12.13 -30.84
C LYS A 457 10.28 11.43 -32.08
N HIS A 458 9.82 12.19 -33.08
CA HIS A 458 9.06 11.66 -34.21
C HIS A 458 9.87 11.55 -35.49
N ALA A 459 10.78 12.48 -35.78
CA ALA A 459 11.65 12.43 -36.95
C ALA A 459 12.99 11.71 -36.67
N GLY A 460 13.39 11.65 -35.39
CA GLY A 460 14.61 10.98 -34.93
C GLY A 460 15.84 11.90 -34.89
N PRO A 461 16.96 11.40 -34.33
CA PRO A 461 18.26 12.08 -34.43
C PRO A 461 18.68 12.20 -35.91
N GLU A 462 19.40 13.26 -36.26
CA GLU A 462 19.79 13.67 -37.63
C GLU A 462 18.73 14.35 -38.50
N ALA A 463 17.48 14.48 -38.02
CA ALA A 463 16.46 15.24 -38.73
C ALA A 463 16.83 16.74 -38.83
N ALA A 464 16.41 17.38 -39.92
CA ALA A 464 16.51 18.82 -40.09
C ALA A 464 15.21 19.50 -39.61
N ALA A 465 15.36 20.50 -38.74
CA ALA A 465 14.28 21.33 -38.23
C ALA A 465 14.55 22.81 -38.58
N GLU A 466 13.54 23.49 -39.10
CA GLU A 466 13.56 24.92 -39.42
C GLU A 466 12.57 25.63 -38.49
N ILE A 467 13.04 26.66 -37.80
CA ILE A 467 12.25 27.43 -36.84
C ILE A 467 12.25 28.89 -37.29
N THR A 468 11.07 29.44 -37.53
CA THR A 468 10.89 30.86 -37.83
C THR A 468 10.00 31.50 -36.78
N VAL A 469 10.51 32.55 -36.12
CA VAL A 469 9.73 33.42 -35.25
C VAL A 469 9.65 34.80 -35.88
N GLY A 470 8.44 35.16 -36.34
CA GLY A 470 8.18 36.37 -37.09
C GLY A 470 7.20 37.29 -36.39
N MET A 471 7.05 38.48 -36.96
CA MET A 471 6.08 39.48 -36.52
C MET A 471 5.15 39.86 -37.67
N GLU A 472 3.85 39.76 -37.40
CA GLU A 472 2.78 40.37 -38.19
C GLU A 472 2.28 41.62 -37.45
N PRO A 473 1.58 42.55 -38.12
CA PRO A 473 1.15 43.82 -37.53
C PRO A 473 0.37 43.72 -36.20
N ARG A 474 -0.24 42.56 -35.93
CA ARG A 474 -1.06 42.30 -34.73
C ARG A 474 -0.79 40.96 -34.04
N ALA A 475 0.25 40.24 -34.46
CA ALA A 475 0.55 38.93 -33.88
C ALA A 475 2.02 38.56 -34.03
N MET A 476 2.54 37.83 -33.06
CA MET A 476 3.78 37.07 -33.20
C MET A 476 3.46 35.72 -33.86
N THR A 477 4.21 35.34 -34.89
CA THR A 477 4.08 34.05 -35.56
C THR A 477 5.24 33.14 -35.19
N VAL A 478 4.95 31.86 -34.96
CA VAL A 478 5.94 30.83 -34.66
C VAL A 478 5.69 29.65 -35.60
N GLU A 479 6.70 29.29 -36.38
CA GLU A 479 6.67 28.14 -37.26
C GLU A 479 7.82 27.19 -36.93
N VAL A 480 7.50 25.90 -36.81
CA VAL A 480 8.47 24.81 -36.66
C VAL A 480 8.17 23.77 -37.74
N ARG A 481 9.15 23.49 -38.59
CA ARG A 481 9.03 22.56 -39.71
C ARG A 481 10.16 21.53 -39.67
N ASN A 482 9.87 20.29 -40.02
CA ASN A 482 10.90 19.27 -40.23
C ASN A 482 10.66 18.49 -41.51
N GLY A 483 11.73 18.03 -42.16
CA GLY A 483 11.66 17.16 -43.33
C GLY A 483 11.18 15.73 -42.99
N PRO A 484 10.98 14.86 -44.00
CA PRO A 484 10.59 13.47 -43.79
C PRO A 484 11.63 12.75 -42.92
N GLY A 485 11.18 12.18 -41.80
CA GLY A 485 12.06 11.50 -40.84
C GLY A 485 12.69 10.23 -41.42
N THR A 486 13.86 9.85 -40.91
CA THR A 486 14.56 8.60 -41.28
C THR A 486 14.03 7.38 -40.50
N ALA A 487 13.24 7.62 -39.46
CA ALA A 487 12.54 6.57 -38.72
C ALA A 487 11.39 6.02 -39.57
N GLY A 488 11.53 4.76 -40.04
CA GLY A 488 10.45 4.05 -40.73
C GLY A 488 9.16 3.97 -39.91
N PRO A 489 8.02 3.55 -40.50
CA PRO A 489 6.72 3.54 -39.84
C PRO A 489 6.74 2.65 -38.60
N ARG A 490 7.01 3.23 -37.43
CA ARG A 490 6.87 2.51 -36.16
C ARG A 490 5.39 2.48 -35.83
N GLU A 491 4.85 1.25 -35.79
CA GLU A 491 3.56 0.95 -35.17
C GLU A 491 3.40 1.72 -33.86
N THR A 492 2.38 2.58 -33.83
CA THR A 492 1.64 3.05 -32.66
C THR A 492 2.38 2.96 -31.32
N LEU A 493 3.43 3.79 -31.14
CA LEU A 493 3.76 4.22 -29.79
C LEU A 493 2.52 4.94 -29.25
N PRO A 494 2.03 4.62 -28.03
CA PRO A 494 0.95 5.36 -27.41
C PRO A 494 1.45 6.77 -27.12
N SER A 495 1.31 7.66 -28.11
CA SER A 495 1.52 9.08 -27.97
C SER A 495 0.24 9.61 -27.35
N THR A 496 0.33 10.15 -26.15
CA THR A 496 -0.82 10.66 -25.38
C THR A 496 -1.60 11.78 -26.08
N GLY A 497 -1.21 12.25 -27.27
CA GLY A 497 -1.86 13.36 -27.99
C GLY A 497 -1.78 14.71 -27.24
N GLN A 498 -1.14 14.72 -26.07
CA GLN A 498 -1.16 15.81 -25.10
C GLN A 498 -0.22 16.96 -25.47
N GLY A 499 0.89 16.71 -26.16
CA GLY A 499 1.87 17.76 -26.51
C GLY A 499 1.27 18.86 -27.40
N ILE A 500 0.62 18.47 -28.51
CA ILE A 500 -0.04 19.43 -29.42
C ILE A 500 -1.29 20.02 -28.79
N ALA A 501 -2.06 19.24 -28.02
CA ALA A 501 -3.23 19.74 -27.30
C ALA A 501 -2.84 20.87 -26.32
N GLY A 502 -1.80 20.65 -25.51
CA GLY A 502 -1.27 21.65 -24.58
C GLY A 502 -0.69 22.88 -25.28
N MET A 503 -0.03 22.71 -26.43
CA MET A 503 0.41 23.85 -27.25
C MET A 503 -0.77 24.67 -27.80
N ARG A 504 -1.85 24.03 -28.27
CA ARG A 504 -3.07 24.75 -28.73
C ARG A 504 -3.75 25.50 -27.60
N GLU A 505 -3.84 24.89 -26.44
CA GLU A 505 -4.44 25.52 -25.26
C GLU A 505 -3.67 26.78 -24.85
N ARG A 506 -2.34 26.70 -24.82
CA ARG A 506 -1.47 27.87 -24.56
C ARG A 506 -1.67 28.98 -25.59
N ALA A 507 -1.72 28.66 -26.89
CA ALA A 507 -1.99 29.66 -27.91
C ALA A 507 -3.37 30.31 -27.71
N ARG A 508 -4.40 29.52 -27.41
CA ARG A 508 -5.77 30.00 -27.15
C ARG A 508 -5.87 30.87 -25.89
N ALA A 509 -5.07 30.61 -24.86
CA ALA A 509 -5.04 31.42 -23.64
C ALA A 509 -4.65 32.89 -23.92
N LEU A 510 -3.93 33.13 -25.02
CA LEU A 510 -3.58 34.47 -25.51
C LEU A 510 -4.51 34.96 -26.64
N GLY A 511 -5.65 34.29 -26.87
CA GLY A 511 -6.53 34.57 -28.01
C GLY A 511 -5.98 34.12 -29.37
N GLY A 512 -4.88 33.39 -29.37
CA GLY A 512 -4.18 32.91 -30.55
C GLY A 512 -4.67 31.57 -31.09
N ARG A 513 -4.03 31.11 -32.16
CA ARG A 513 -4.33 29.85 -32.84
C ARG A 513 -3.06 29.06 -33.11
N LEU A 514 -3.19 27.73 -33.11
CA LEU A 514 -2.11 26.83 -33.46
C LEU A 514 -2.63 25.69 -34.34
N SER A 515 -1.94 25.44 -35.43
CA SER A 515 -2.17 24.35 -36.38
C SER A 515 -0.94 23.44 -36.44
N ALA A 516 -1.17 22.13 -36.59
CA ALA A 516 -0.10 21.16 -36.72
C ALA A 516 -0.56 20.03 -37.63
N GLY A 517 0.24 19.65 -38.63
CA GLY A 517 -0.11 18.62 -39.61
C GLY A 517 1.05 18.26 -40.55
N PRO A 518 0.85 17.25 -41.42
CA PRO A 518 1.84 16.86 -42.42
C PRO A 518 2.04 17.99 -43.44
N ALA A 519 3.29 18.17 -43.86
CA ALA A 519 3.67 19.11 -44.91
C ALA A 519 3.74 18.40 -46.28
N GLU A 520 3.65 19.17 -47.37
CA GLU A 520 3.58 18.65 -48.74
C GLU A 520 4.83 17.86 -49.18
N ASP A 521 5.97 18.12 -48.54
CA ASP A 521 7.24 17.42 -48.75
C ASP A 521 7.39 16.12 -47.94
N GLY A 522 6.32 15.65 -47.30
CA GLY A 522 6.34 14.48 -46.43
C GLY A 522 6.89 14.76 -45.01
N GLY A 523 7.14 16.03 -44.70
CA GLY A 523 7.54 16.52 -43.39
C GLY A 523 6.36 16.79 -42.45
N TRP A 524 6.63 17.49 -41.36
CA TRP A 524 5.60 17.99 -40.43
C TRP A 524 5.76 19.49 -40.21
N ARG A 525 4.63 20.20 -40.10
CA ARG A 525 4.57 21.65 -39.89
C ARG A 525 3.73 21.95 -38.66
N LEU A 526 4.26 22.78 -37.76
CA LEU A 526 3.55 23.41 -36.67
C LEU A 526 3.60 24.92 -36.86
N ALA A 527 2.44 25.58 -36.87
CA ALA A 527 2.33 27.02 -37.04
C ALA A 527 1.40 27.61 -35.97
N ALA A 528 1.88 28.62 -35.25
CA ALA A 528 1.15 29.35 -34.21
C ALA A 528 1.11 30.86 -34.50
N SER A 529 0.00 31.50 -34.17
CA SER A 529 -0.20 32.95 -34.23
C SER A 529 -0.69 33.41 -32.86
N LEU A 530 0.09 34.30 -32.22
CA LEU A 530 -0.11 34.81 -30.87
C LEU A 530 -0.42 36.32 -30.94
N PRO A 531 -1.66 36.75 -30.66
CA PRO A 531 -2.05 38.15 -30.72
C PRO A 531 -1.21 39.04 -29.80
N LEU A 532 -0.98 40.27 -30.23
CA LEU A 532 -0.40 41.33 -29.41
C LEU A 532 -1.55 42.12 -28.76
N PRO A 533 -1.45 42.53 -27.48
CA PRO A 533 -2.41 43.42 -26.84
C PRO A 533 -2.50 44.74 -27.62
N ASP A 534 -3.71 45.26 -27.84
CA ASP A 534 -3.86 46.56 -28.49
C ASP A 534 -3.28 47.64 -27.54
N PRO A 535 -2.49 48.62 -28.01
CA PRO A 535 -1.94 49.67 -27.16
C PRO A 535 -3.01 50.50 -26.40
N LYS A 536 -4.29 50.33 -26.75
CA LYS A 536 -5.43 51.02 -26.15
C LYS A 536 -6.06 50.25 -24.97
N ASP A 537 -5.81 48.95 -24.83
CA ASP A 537 -6.42 48.13 -23.78
C ASP A 537 -5.80 48.38 -22.38
N GLY A 538 -4.67 49.09 -22.31
CA GLY A 538 -4.08 49.57 -21.06
C GLY A 538 -4.56 50.95 -20.60
N ALA A 539 -5.37 51.66 -21.40
CA ALA A 539 -5.82 53.02 -21.12
C ALA A 539 -7.29 53.14 -20.64
N ASP A 540 -8.08 52.06 -20.72
CA ASP A 540 -9.51 52.07 -20.34
C ASP A 540 -9.83 51.31 -19.03
N ALA A 541 -8.81 50.85 -18.30
CA ALA A 541 -8.99 50.34 -16.94
C ALA A 541 -8.83 51.47 -15.90
N ASP A 542 -9.81 52.38 -15.85
CA ASP A 542 -10.39 53.05 -14.66
C ASP A 542 -10.89 54.49 -14.95
N PRO A 543 -12.21 54.71 -15.16
CA PRO A 543 -12.80 56.05 -15.12
C PRO A 543 -13.31 56.46 -13.72
N GLU A 544 -13.12 55.66 -12.66
CA GLU A 544 -13.61 55.94 -11.31
C GLU A 544 -12.51 56.38 -10.33
N CYS A 545 -11.71 57.38 -10.72
CA CYS A 545 -10.92 58.14 -9.73
C CYS A 545 -10.86 59.63 -10.07
N ARG A 546 -12.02 60.26 -10.34
CA ARG A 546 -12.15 61.72 -10.21
C ARG A 546 -12.41 62.08 -8.76
N TRP A 547 -11.35 62.38 -8.02
CA TRP A 547 -11.43 63.13 -6.78
C TRP A 547 -12.01 64.52 -7.06
N THR A 548 -13.29 64.73 -6.71
CA THR A 548 -13.88 66.07 -6.65
C THR A 548 -13.38 66.78 -5.41
N ALA A 549 -12.49 67.76 -5.59
CA ALA A 549 -12.26 68.82 -4.62
C ALA A 549 -13.43 69.82 -4.67
N ARG A 550 -14.32 69.76 -3.68
CA ARG A 550 -15.21 70.84 -3.22
C ARG A 550 -15.15 70.79 -1.70
N GLY A 551 -14.81 71.80 -0.93
CA GLY A 551 -14.44 73.19 -1.13
C GLY A 551 -14.37 73.75 0.30
N ALA A 552 -13.33 74.50 0.62
CA ALA A 552 -13.24 75.22 1.88
C ALA A 552 -14.08 76.51 1.76
N SER A 553 -15.01 76.68 2.70
CA SER A 553 -15.45 77.98 3.24
C SER A 553 -16.12 77.74 4.58
#